data_AF-A0A0A8XND8-F1
#
_entry.id   AF-A0A0A8XND8-F1
#
_cell.length_a   1.000
_cell.length_b   1.000
_cell.length_c   1.000
_cell.angle_alpha   90.00
_cell.angle_beta   90.00
_cell.angle_gamma   90.00
#
_symmetry.space_group_name_H-M   'P 1'
#
loop_
_entity.id
_entity.type
_entity.pdbx_description
1 polymer ?
#
loop_
_entity_poly.entity_id
_entity_poly.type
_entity_poly.pdbx_seq_one_letter_code
_entity_poly.pdbx_strand_id
1 'polypeptide(L)'
;MIITWQVGIRCSTMARFMDLRVFILRTRVLKLYGHALRITRRAPEHARDELRQTARAEIENFRHCDDKQKIRFLISEGMQRLKWLDELLDMTGNS
;
A
#
# COMPACT_ATOMS: atom_id res chain seq x y z
N MET A 1 19.43 -4.85 -11.04
CA MET A 1 18.33 -5.46 -10.27
C MET A 1 17.00 -4.82 -10.70
N ILE A 2 16.43 -5.36 -11.78
CA ILE A 2 15.00 -5.49 -12.11
C ILE A 2 14.06 -4.29 -11.82
N ILE A 3 14.08 -3.32 -12.74
CA ILE A 3 12.95 -2.96 -13.61
C ILE A 3 11.53 -3.33 -13.08
N THR A 4 10.98 -2.65 -12.07
CA THR A 4 9.53 -2.73 -11.74
C THR A 4 8.97 -1.42 -11.18
N TRP A 5 9.34 -0.29 -11.79
CA TRP A 5 8.50 0.93 -11.75
C TRP A 5 7.95 1.27 -13.13
N GLN A 6 7.82 0.27 -13.99
CA GLN A 6 6.84 0.35 -15.06
C GLN A 6 5.48 0.03 -14.44
N VAL A 7 4.92 1.02 -13.74
CA VAL A 7 3.47 1.21 -13.76
C VAL A 7 3.14 1.66 -15.18
N GLY A 8 3.33 0.72 -16.12
CA GLY A 8 2.72 0.75 -17.41
C GLY A 8 1.25 0.67 -17.14
N ILE A 9 0.62 1.83 -17.14
CA ILE A 9 -0.77 2.00 -17.56
C ILE A 9 -0.80 1.51 -19.01
N ARG A 10 -0.70 0.19 -19.20
CA ARG A 10 -1.06 -0.46 -20.44
C ARG A 10 -2.58 -0.36 -20.46
N CYS A 11 -3.04 0.70 -21.11
CA CYS A 11 -4.40 0.86 -21.58
C CYS A 11 -4.69 -0.30 -22.54
N SER A 12 -5.05 -1.46 -22.00
CA SER A 12 -5.66 -2.54 -22.78
C SER A 12 -7.17 -2.29 -22.80
N THR A 13 -7.59 -1.60 -23.84
CA THR A 13 -8.79 -1.87 -24.65
C THR A 13 -9.96 -2.56 -23.93
N MET A 14 -10.63 -1.77 -23.09
CA MET A 14 -12.07 -1.62 -22.92
C MET A 14 -12.21 -0.86 -21.61
N ALA A 15 -12.41 0.46 -21.70
CA ALA A 15 -12.76 1.27 -20.55
C ALA A 15 -14.13 0.80 -20.02
N ARG A 16 -14.16 -0.32 -19.27
CA ARG A 16 -15.28 -0.62 -18.39
C ARG A 16 -15.37 0.60 -17.49
N PHE A 17 -16.44 1.37 -17.64
CA PHE A 17 -16.77 2.43 -16.72
C PHE A 17 -16.70 1.84 -15.31
N MET A 18 -15.64 2.21 -14.60
CA MET A 18 -15.42 1.73 -13.26
C MET A 18 -16.43 2.46 -12.39
N ASP A 19 -17.25 1.70 -11.66
CA ASP A 19 -18.17 2.26 -10.67
C ASP A 19 -17.41 3.27 -9.80
N LEU A 20 -17.97 4.47 -9.63
CA LEU A 20 -17.32 5.57 -8.91
C LEU A 20 -16.83 5.13 -7.52
N ARG A 21 -17.61 4.27 -6.84
CA ARG A 21 -17.22 3.73 -5.53
C ARG A 21 -15.96 2.86 -5.61
N VAL A 22 -15.81 2.06 -6.66
CA VAL A 22 -14.61 1.24 -6.89
C VAL A 22 -13.41 2.13 -7.18
N PHE A 23 -13.58 3.19 -7.98
CA PHE A 23 -12.52 4.16 -8.24
C PHE A 23 -12.03 4.84 -6.95
N ILE A 24 -12.96 5.28 -6.10
CA ILE A 24 -12.65 5.89 -4.80
C ILE A 24 -11.90 4.89 -3.90
N LEU A 25 -12.35 3.62 -3.85
CA LEU A 25 -11.67 2.58 -3.06
C LEU A 25 -10.25 2.31 -3.55
N ARG A 26 -10.03 2.15 -4.87
CA ARG A 26 -8.69 1.97 -5.45
C ARG A 26 -7.77 3.15 -5.15
N THR A 27 -8.30 4.38 -5.21
CA THR A 27 -7.55 5.59 -4.84
C THR A 27 -7.13 5.56 -3.37
N ARG A 28 -8.00 5.11 -2.46
CA ARG A 28 -7.66 4.96 -1.03
C ARG A 28 -6.60 3.89 -0.79
N VAL A 29 -6.66 2.75 -1.48
CA VAL A 29 -5.62 1.71 -1.43
C VAL A 29 -4.27 2.27 -1.88
N LEU A 30 -4.22 3.01 -3.00
CA LEU A 30 -2.99 3.63 -3.47
C LEU A 30 -2.44 4.68 -2.49
N LYS A 31 -3.31 5.47 -1.86
CA LYS A 31 -2.91 6.41 -0.80
C LYS A 31 -2.33 5.68 0.42
N LEU A 32 -2.95 4.56 0.82
CA LEU A 32 -2.45 3.72 1.91
C LEU A 32 -1.08 3.13 1.57
N TYR A 33 -0.89 2.60 0.37
CA TYR A 33 0.39 2.07 -0.08
C TYR A 33 1.48 3.17 -0.10
N GLY A 34 1.15 4.36 -0.61
CA GLY A 34 2.05 5.51 -0.56
C GLY A 34 2.37 5.97 0.87
N HIS A 35 1.46 5.78 1.83
CA HIS A 35 1.73 6.02 3.25
C HIS A 35 2.69 4.97 3.82
N ALA A 36 2.44 3.69 3.56
CA ALA A 36 3.32 2.59 3.96
C ALA A 36 4.76 2.83 3.48
N LEU A 37 4.95 3.16 2.20
CA LEU A 37 6.28 3.45 1.66
C LEU A 37 6.98 4.62 2.35
N ARG A 38 6.25 5.66 2.77
CA ARG A 38 6.82 6.79 3.52
C ARG A 38 7.30 6.36 4.91
N ILE A 39 6.50 5.56 5.64
CA ILE A 39 6.88 5.02 6.94
C ILE A 39 8.08 4.08 6.81
N THR A 40 8.10 3.19 5.80
CA THR A 40 9.24 2.27 5.59
C THR A 40 10.57 3.01 5.38
N ARG A 41 10.56 4.22 4.83
CA ARG A 41 11.78 5.04 4.66
C ARG A 41 12.34 5.57 5.99
N ARG A 42 11.49 5.70 7.01
CA ARG A 42 11.87 6.14 8.36
C ARG A 42 12.56 5.03 9.15
N ALA A 43 12.34 3.77 8.78
CA ALA A 43 12.93 2.64 9.46
C ALA A 43 14.48 2.62 9.37
N PRO A 44 15.18 1.93 10.28
CA PRO A 44 16.62 1.68 10.18
C PRO A 44 17.00 0.94 8.89
N GLU A 45 18.18 1.23 8.33
CA GLU A 45 18.60 0.78 6.99
C GLU A 45 18.44 -0.74 6.77
N HIS A 46 18.82 -1.55 7.76
CA HIS A 46 18.73 -3.01 7.69
C HIS A 46 17.29 -3.54 7.56
N ALA A 47 16.29 -2.81 8.07
CA ALA A 47 14.89 -3.23 8.06
C ALA A 47 14.07 -2.62 6.91
N ARG A 48 14.59 -1.57 6.23
CA ARG A 48 13.85 -0.83 5.19
C ARG A 48 13.38 -1.71 4.05
N ASP A 49 14.27 -2.55 3.54
CA ASP A 49 13.99 -3.37 2.36
C ASP A 49 12.99 -4.48 2.66
N GLU A 50 13.09 -5.09 3.84
CA GLU A 50 12.12 -6.08 4.32
C GLU A 50 10.73 -5.47 4.45
N LEU A 51 10.60 -4.34 5.16
CA LEU A 51 9.31 -3.65 5.33
C LEU A 51 8.70 -3.24 3.99
N ARG A 52 9.53 -2.76 3.04
CA ARG A 52 9.10 -2.39 1.69
C ARG A 52 8.59 -3.59 0.90
N GLN A 53 9.27 -4.74 1.01
CA GLN A 53 8.84 -5.99 0.35
C GLN A 53 7.53 -6.49 0.95
N THR A 54 7.41 -6.50 2.27
CA THR A 54 6.17 -6.89 2.97
C THR A 54 4.99 -6.01 2.57
N ALA A 55 5.16 -4.68 2.57
CA ALA A 55 4.12 -3.76 2.15
C ALA A 55 3.68 -3.99 0.69
N ARG A 56 4.62 -4.34 -0.21
CA ARG A 56 4.31 -4.68 -1.59
C ARG A 56 3.57 -6.03 -1.69
N ALA A 57 4.01 -7.03 -0.94
CA ALA A 57 3.40 -8.35 -0.93
C ALA A 57 1.95 -8.30 -0.43
N GLU A 58 1.66 -7.54 0.63
CA GLU A 58 0.30 -7.38 1.13
C GLU A 58 -0.65 -6.78 0.08
N ILE A 59 -0.21 -5.75 -0.66
CA ILE A 59 -1.05 -5.15 -1.71
C ILE A 59 -1.24 -6.12 -2.88
N GLU A 60 -0.22 -6.86 -3.29
CA GLU A 60 -0.31 -7.82 -4.40
C GLU A 60 -1.21 -9.01 -4.03
N ASN A 61 -1.14 -9.50 -2.78
CA ASN A 61 -2.00 -10.58 -2.28
C ASN A 61 -3.50 -10.28 -2.43
N PHE A 62 -3.88 -9.00 -2.38
CA PHE A 62 -5.27 -8.56 -2.52
C PHE A 62 -5.58 -7.88 -3.86
N ARG A 63 -4.69 -7.96 -4.86
CA ARG A 63 -4.85 -7.28 -6.15
C ARG A 63 -6.16 -7.62 -6.88
N HIS A 64 -6.64 -8.85 -6.73
CA HIS A 64 -7.87 -9.35 -7.37
C HIS A 64 -9.10 -9.31 -6.43
N CYS A 65 -8.99 -8.66 -5.28
CA CYS A 65 -10.12 -8.48 -4.37
C CYS A 65 -11.09 -7.44 -4.94
N ASP A 66 -12.31 -7.86 -5.27
CA ASP A 66 -13.40 -6.98 -5.72
C ASP A 66 -14.48 -6.76 -4.64
N ASP A 67 -14.36 -7.42 -3.48
CA ASP A 67 -15.26 -7.22 -2.34
C ASP A 67 -15.03 -5.86 -1.68
N LYS A 68 -15.97 -4.94 -1.90
CA LYS A 68 -15.92 -3.57 -1.39
C LYS A 68 -15.88 -3.49 0.13
N GLN A 69 -16.52 -4.40 0.86
CA GLN A 69 -16.49 -4.37 2.33
C GLN A 69 -15.15 -4.87 2.85
N LYS A 70 -14.64 -5.96 2.26
CA LYS A 70 -13.30 -6.45 2.58
C LYS A 70 -12.22 -5.42 2.28
N ILE A 71 -12.30 -4.72 1.15
CA ILE A 71 -11.35 -3.63 0.82
C ILE A 71 -11.41 -2.52 1.88
N ARG A 72 -12.61 -2.11 2.32
CA ARG A 72 -12.74 -1.09 3.39
C ARG A 72 -12.14 -1.56 4.70
N PHE A 73 -12.41 -2.79 5.10
CA PHE A 73 -11.84 -3.39 6.30
C PHE A 73 -10.30 -3.40 6.23
N LEU A 74 -9.73 -3.89 5.14
CA LEU A 74 -8.28 -3.94 4.92
C LEU A 74 -7.65 -2.53 4.92
N ILE A 75 -8.33 -1.52 4.36
CA ILE A 75 -7.86 -0.14 4.44
C ILE A 75 -7.81 0.33 5.89
N SER A 76 -8.88 0.11 6.67
CA SER A 76 -8.94 0.51 8.08
C SER A 76 -7.88 -0.21 8.91
N GLU A 77 -7.75 -1.52 8.73
CA GLU A 77 -6.75 -2.34 9.41
C GLU A 77 -5.33 -1.90 9.05
N GLY A 78 -5.03 -1.72 7.76
CA GLY A 78 -3.73 -1.26 7.29
C GLY A 78 -3.37 0.13 7.82
N MET A 79 -4.34 1.06 7.91
CA MET A 79 -4.11 2.36 8.55
C MET A 79 -3.73 2.23 10.03
N GLN A 80 -4.39 1.34 10.78
CA GLN A 80 -4.05 1.10 12.18
C GLN A 80 -2.65 0.49 12.31
N ARG A 81 -2.34 -0.55 11.54
CA ARG A 81 -1.00 -1.19 11.57
C ARG A 81 0.11 -0.20 11.24
N LEU A 82 -0.10 0.66 10.24
CA LEU A 82 0.87 1.70 9.89
C LEU A 82 1.02 2.76 10.97
N LYS A 83 -0.07 3.16 11.65
CA LYS A 83 0.01 4.08 12.78
C LYS A 83 0.87 3.49 13.90
N TRP A 84 0.63 2.24 14.28
CA TRP A 84 1.46 1.53 15.27
C TRP A 84 2.93 1.45 14.85
N LEU A 85 3.20 1.13 13.58
CA LEU A 85 4.57 1.09 13.07
C LEU A 85 5.24 2.46 13.12
N ASP A 86 4.54 3.54 12.75
CA ASP A 86 5.07 4.90 12.78
C ASP A 86 5.38 5.34 14.22
N GLU A 87 4.50 5.05 15.18
CA GLU A 87 4.71 5.30 16.61
C GLU A 87 5.91 4.52 17.16
N LEU A 88 6.07 3.25 16.79
CA LEU A 88 7.25 2.46 17.17
C LEU A 88 8.53 3.07 16.60
N LEU A 89 8.50 3.50 15.33
CA LEU A 89 9.65 4.14 14.71
C LEU A 89 9.99 5.49 15.33
N ASP A 90 8.98 6.28 15.73
CA ASP A 90 9.14 7.53 16.49
C ASP A 90 9.87 7.29 17.82
N MET A 91 9.50 6.24 18.55
CA MET A 91 10.12 5.90 19.84
C MET A 91 11.58 5.42 19.67
N THR A 92 11.89 4.76 18.55
CA THR A 92 13.26 4.31 18.24
C THR A 92 14.13 5.41 17.64
N GLY A 93 13.55 6.52 17.18
CA GLY A 93 14.23 7.58 16.40
C GLY A 93 15.10 8.55 17.20
N ASN A 94 15.59 8.15 18.38
CA ASN A 94 16.29 9.04 19.32
C ASN A 94 17.70 8.54 19.70
N SER A 95 18.48 8.01 18.74
CA SER A 95 19.90 7.67 18.93
C SER A 95 20.79 8.34 17.89
#